data_AF-A0A7C2G6Q2-F1
#
_entry.id   AF-A0A7C2G6Q2-F1
#
_cell.length_a   1.000
_cell.length_b   1.000
_cell.length_c   1.000
_cell.angle_alpha   90.00
_cell.angle_beta   90.00
_cell.angle_gamma   90.00
#
_symmetry.space_group_name_H-M   'P 1'
#
loop_
_entity.id
_entity.type
_entity.pdbx_description
1 polymer ?
#
loop_
_entity_poly.entity_id
_entity_poly.type
_entity_poly.pdbx_seq_one_letter_code
_entity_poly.pdbx_strand_id
1 'polypeptide(L)'
;MKNCFVFLIILLLSPITALANFNQNLHMEPQEIYLRIYPADRYVEIIEYNLLSTQKDAAQIKDDISHIKDLIEDANYCNKKFKFKYFRSVEESMAKERGFIKGHYHLVTNQLIKNKENMISLFKDVFGKVLRRKVDVTIAQSEIGLFFSGNDINVGQGNSLGAYAKGNKRAIYWKTGEKYYDIVLNVDAGKNKAIIKQFGQNVKSREISEEEINNTKNQSKPLNRFEKQFQKDADIYRLKHLKYYGELIEKYHKNIGKYPFQGKENKPVYVFIANDKQEKYREDDNPNPHKSYPLKSFIKELERGLNKKINEYYDPQFAPLNKPNFYMYLINEDLYFFAIHVSQYYGFATKINENYYKVEISNNPTKENKAVAFSDLIKNKRFIDVLNSKSSKPGFFEKREKDYLNYTKTK
;
A
#
# COMPACT_ATOMS: atom_id res chain seq x y z
N MET A 1 -39.91 14.44 58.57
CA MET A 1 -38.74 15.33 58.49
C MET A 1 -37.60 14.58 57.81
N LYS A 2 -36.84 15.30 56.98
CA LYS A 2 -35.96 14.86 55.89
C LYS A 2 -34.99 13.72 56.22
N ASN A 3 -35.13 12.57 55.55
CA ASN A 3 -34.08 11.58 55.41
C ASN A 3 -33.23 11.92 54.17
N CYS A 4 -31.97 12.31 54.40
CA CYS A 4 -30.99 12.54 53.35
C CYS A 4 -30.52 11.19 52.78
N PHE A 5 -30.92 10.90 51.53
CA PHE A 5 -30.28 9.89 50.70
C PHE A 5 -28.95 10.44 50.20
N VAL A 6 -27.84 9.96 50.76
CA VAL A 6 -26.50 10.18 50.23
C VAL A 6 -26.30 9.23 49.06
N PHE A 7 -26.39 9.76 47.84
CA PHE A 7 -26.00 9.06 46.61
C PHE A 7 -24.48 8.96 46.56
N LEU A 8 -23.96 7.75 46.83
CA LEU A 8 -22.56 7.41 46.60
C LEU A 8 -22.36 7.17 45.10
N ILE A 9 -21.88 8.20 44.38
CA ILE A 9 -21.44 8.07 43.00
C ILE A 9 -20.07 7.37 43.02
N ILE A 10 -20.07 6.07 42.76
CA ILE A 10 -18.86 5.31 42.45
C ILE A 10 -18.46 5.65 41.01
N LEU A 11 -17.62 6.68 40.88
CA LEU A 11 -16.87 6.97 39.65
C LEU A 11 -15.82 5.86 39.49
N LEU A 12 -16.16 4.85 38.70
CA LEU A 12 -15.19 3.92 38.12
C LEU A 12 -14.29 4.69 37.14
N LEU A 13 -13.30 5.39 37.68
CA LEU A 13 -12.12 5.83 36.94
C LEU A 13 -11.36 4.56 36.55
N SER A 14 -11.69 4.04 35.38
CA SER A 14 -10.87 3.06 34.67
C SER A 14 -9.41 3.53 34.65
N PRO A 15 -8.42 2.64 34.81
CA PRO A 15 -7.01 2.98 34.69
C PRO A 15 -6.67 3.16 33.20
N ILE A 16 -7.18 4.23 32.59
CA ILE A 16 -6.70 4.75 31.31
C ILE A 16 -5.66 5.83 31.64
N THR A 17 -4.60 5.43 32.33
CA THR A 17 -3.41 6.25 32.59
C THR A 17 -2.12 5.43 32.39
N ALA A 18 -2.11 4.58 31.36
CA ALA A 18 -0.91 3.87 30.89
C ALA A 18 -0.59 4.11 29.40
N LEU A 19 -1.21 5.10 28.75
CA LEU A 19 -0.97 5.40 27.32
C LEU A 19 -0.50 6.84 27.04
N ALA A 20 -0.08 7.57 28.07
CA ALA A 20 0.44 8.93 27.94
C ALA A 20 1.86 9.04 28.53
N ASN A 21 2.81 8.27 28.00
CA ASN A 21 4.25 8.56 28.11
C ASN A 21 5.12 7.88 27.04
N PHE A 22 4.51 7.40 25.94
CA PHE A 22 5.25 6.94 24.74
C PHE A 22 5.69 8.14 23.89
N ASN A 23 6.40 9.06 24.52
CA ASN A 23 7.18 10.10 23.87
C ASN A 23 8.65 9.96 24.30
N GLN A 24 9.10 8.70 24.44
CA GLN A 24 10.53 8.39 24.50
C GLN A 24 11.12 8.78 23.15
N ASN A 25 11.61 10.01 23.09
CA ASN A 25 12.49 10.47 22.05
C ASN A 25 13.63 9.46 21.94
N LEU A 26 13.65 8.72 20.83
CA LEU A 26 14.79 7.93 20.37
C LEU A 26 15.94 8.91 20.09
N HIS A 27 16.70 9.23 21.14
CA HIS A 27 17.72 10.27 21.14
C HIS A 27 19.05 9.75 20.59
N MET A 28 19.03 9.25 19.35
CA MET A 28 20.26 8.96 18.61
C MET A 28 20.48 10.03 17.55
N GLU A 29 21.51 10.84 17.78
CA GLU A 29 21.90 11.92 16.87
C GLU A 29 23.14 11.51 16.07
N PRO A 30 23.10 11.57 14.74
CA PRO A 30 24.28 11.35 13.91
C PRO A 30 25.20 12.57 13.94
N GLN A 31 26.52 12.35 13.85
CA GLN A 31 27.44 13.45 13.56
C GLN A 31 27.46 13.77 12.07
N GLU A 32 27.18 12.77 11.23
CA GLU A 32 27.22 12.91 9.79
C GLU A 32 26.05 12.17 9.14
N ILE A 33 25.38 12.82 8.19
CA ILE A 33 24.26 12.26 7.44
C ILE A 33 24.54 12.41 5.95
N TYR A 34 24.51 11.30 5.23
CA TYR A 34 24.42 11.28 3.78
C TYR A 34 22.95 11.09 3.43
N LEU A 35 22.41 12.00 2.64
CA LEU A 35 21.05 11.92 2.15
C LEU A 35 21.08 11.97 0.64
N ARG A 36 20.45 11.00 -0.01
CA ARG A 36 20.31 10.95 -1.46
C ARG A 36 18.86 10.74 -1.83
N ILE A 37 18.35 11.59 -2.73
CA ILE A 37 16.99 11.52 -3.24
C ILE A 37 17.05 11.16 -4.71
N TYR A 38 16.27 10.15 -5.11
CA TYR A 38 16.07 9.70 -6.49
C TYR A 38 14.62 9.97 -6.87
N PRO A 39 14.30 11.16 -7.42
CA PRO A 39 12.92 11.56 -7.63
C PRO A 39 12.18 10.66 -8.63
N ALA A 40 12.84 10.32 -9.74
CA ALA A 40 12.27 9.45 -10.77
C ALA A 40 11.95 8.05 -10.21
N ASP A 41 12.82 7.53 -9.35
CA ASP A 41 12.67 6.21 -8.73
C ASP A 41 11.79 6.22 -7.48
N ARG A 42 11.30 7.40 -7.07
CA ARG A 42 10.49 7.62 -5.86
C ARG A 42 11.15 7.01 -4.61
N TYR A 43 12.46 7.23 -4.51
CA TYR A 43 13.32 6.53 -3.59
C TYR A 43 14.24 7.52 -2.86
N VAL A 44 14.49 7.24 -1.59
CA VAL A 44 15.37 8.03 -0.72
C VAL A 44 16.28 7.07 0.02
N GLU A 45 17.56 7.42 0.06
CA GLU A 45 18.58 6.74 0.82
C GLU A 45 19.10 7.69 1.90
N ILE A 46 19.15 7.21 3.14
CA ILE A 46 19.72 7.95 4.27
C ILE A 46 20.78 7.07 4.90
N ILE A 47 21.98 7.62 5.09
CA ILE A 47 23.07 6.97 5.82
C ILE A 47 23.47 7.90 6.95
N GLU A 48 23.36 7.40 8.18
CA GLU A 48 23.75 8.11 9.39
C GLU A 48 25.05 7.50 9.92
N TYR A 49 26.06 8.32 10.17
CA TYR A 49 27.33 7.93 10.74
C TYR A 49 27.52 8.52 12.14
N ASN A 50 28.32 7.81 12.93
CA ASN A 50 28.68 8.21 14.29
C ASN A 50 27.44 8.50 15.14
N LEU A 51 26.43 7.62 15.12
CA LEU A 51 25.27 7.81 15.99
C LEU A 51 25.71 7.91 17.45
N LEU A 52 25.29 8.97 18.13
CA LEU A 52 25.61 9.28 19.53
C LEU A 52 24.34 9.26 20.38
N SER A 53 24.47 8.91 21.66
CA SER A 53 23.40 9.06 22.64
C SER A 53 23.49 10.41 23.34
N THR A 54 22.37 11.07 23.59
CA THR A 54 22.33 12.35 24.32
C THR A 54 22.20 12.12 25.84
N GLN A 55 23.30 12.27 26.60
CA GLN A 55 23.30 12.37 28.07
C GLN A 55 22.47 11.31 28.85
N LYS A 56 22.33 10.09 28.33
CA LYS A 56 21.66 8.98 29.02
C LYS A 56 22.65 8.13 29.81
N ASP A 57 22.18 7.52 30.89
CA ASP A 57 22.94 6.49 31.60
C ASP A 57 23.05 5.19 30.77
N ALA A 58 23.92 4.27 31.21
CA ALA A 58 24.19 3.04 30.47
C ALA A 58 22.98 2.09 30.37
N ALA A 59 22.09 2.07 31.36
CA ALA A 59 20.92 1.20 31.36
C ALA A 59 19.89 1.69 30.33
N GLN A 60 19.60 2.99 30.34
CA GLN A 60 18.70 3.62 29.37
C GLN A 60 19.19 3.45 27.93
N ILE A 61 20.51 3.52 27.70
CA ILE A 61 21.10 3.26 26.38
C ILE A 61 20.84 1.82 25.92
N LYS A 62 20.93 0.85 26.83
CA LYS A 62 20.70 -0.56 26.51
C LYS A 62 19.23 -0.81 26.13
N ASP A 63 18.30 -0.20 26.87
CA ASP A 63 16.87 -0.30 26.59
C ASP A 63 16.52 0.37 25.25
N ASP A 64 17.05 1.57 24.99
CA ASP A 64 16.91 2.25 23.70
C ASP A 64 17.43 1.36 22.55
N ILE A 65 18.60 0.76 22.72
CA ILE A 65 19.17 -0.14 21.71
C ILE A 65 18.24 -1.32 21.47
N SER A 66 17.74 -1.97 22.53
CA SER A 66 16.80 -3.09 22.37
C SER A 66 15.56 -2.65 21.58
N HIS A 67 14.95 -1.53 21.96
CA HIS A 67 13.78 -1.02 21.27
C HIS A 67 14.05 -0.63 19.81
N ILE A 68 15.23 -0.06 19.52
CA ILE A 68 15.64 0.25 18.15
C ILE A 68 15.81 -1.00 17.32
N LYS A 69 16.38 -2.07 17.89
CA LYS A 69 16.51 -3.34 17.17
C LYS A 69 15.16 -3.86 16.74
N ASP A 70 14.18 -3.90 17.64
CA ASP A 70 12.81 -4.31 17.32
C ASP A 70 12.23 -3.44 16.19
N LEU A 71 12.43 -2.11 16.26
CA LEU A 71 11.96 -1.19 15.23
C LEU A 71 12.66 -1.37 13.87
N ILE A 72 13.97 -1.66 13.87
CA ILE A 72 14.74 -1.91 12.65
C ILE A 72 14.30 -3.24 12.02
N GLU A 73 14.11 -4.28 12.82
CA GLU A 73 13.63 -5.59 12.34
C GLU A 73 12.26 -5.48 11.64
N ASP A 74 11.39 -4.60 12.15
CA ASP A 74 10.08 -4.26 11.56
C ASP A 74 10.12 -3.16 10.46
N ALA A 75 11.31 -2.67 10.07
CA ALA A 75 11.51 -1.57 9.12
C ALA A 75 10.66 -0.31 9.45
N ASN A 76 10.60 0.04 10.74
CA ASN A 76 9.75 1.10 11.27
C ASN A 76 10.53 2.19 12.02
N TYR A 77 11.86 2.04 12.18
CA TYR A 77 12.68 3.00 12.91
C TYR A 77 12.68 4.36 12.22
N CYS A 78 12.85 4.44 10.91
CA CYS A 78 12.82 5.72 10.18
C CYS A 78 11.45 6.40 10.26
N ASN A 79 10.36 5.64 10.17
CA ASN A 79 9.01 6.19 10.29
C ASN A 79 8.83 6.84 11.66
N LYS A 80 9.34 6.22 12.72
CA LYS A 80 9.29 6.77 14.09
C LYS A 80 10.21 7.98 14.26
N LYS A 81 11.45 7.89 13.76
CA LYS A 81 12.49 8.91 13.90
C LYS A 81 12.16 10.19 13.11
N PHE A 82 11.94 10.05 11.80
CA PHE A 82 11.79 11.19 10.89
C PHE A 82 10.34 11.62 10.71
N LYS A 83 9.37 10.72 10.93
CA LYS A 83 7.93 10.98 10.75
C LYS A 83 7.64 11.51 9.34
N PHE A 84 8.22 10.86 8.32
CA PHE A 84 7.97 11.20 6.93
C PHE A 84 6.49 11.04 6.60
N LYS A 85 5.94 11.97 5.81
CA LYS A 85 4.52 11.94 5.48
C LYS A 85 4.21 10.97 4.35
N TYR A 86 5.15 10.83 3.42
CA TYR A 86 4.91 10.15 2.15
C TYR A 86 5.83 8.96 1.91
N PHE A 87 6.79 8.72 2.78
CA PHE A 87 7.76 7.65 2.64
C PHE A 87 7.46 6.52 3.60
N ARG A 88 7.79 5.31 3.17
CA ARG A 88 7.92 4.14 4.04
C ARG A 88 9.29 3.54 3.88
N SER A 89 9.84 3.03 4.97
CA SER A 89 11.02 2.18 4.90
C SER A 89 10.73 0.87 4.19
N VAL A 90 11.69 0.44 3.39
CA VAL A 90 11.73 -0.90 2.78
C VAL A 90 12.90 -1.70 3.33
N GLU A 91 14.00 -1.06 3.68
CA GLU A 91 15.13 -1.73 4.30
C GLU A 91 15.77 -0.79 5.30
N GLU A 92 16.01 -1.29 6.50
CA GLU A 92 16.71 -0.55 7.54
C GLU A 92 17.80 -1.44 8.11
N SER A 93 18.96 -0.85 8.38
CA SER A 93 20.04 -1.54 9.06
C SER A 93 20.77 -0.61 9.99
N MET A 94 21.32 -1.19 11.05
CA MET A 94 22.23 -0.52 11.96
C MET A 94 23.37 -1.47 12.30
N ALA A 95 24.59 -1.03 12.03
CA ALA A 95 25.79 -1.84 12.16
C ALA A 95 26.89 -1.08 12.91
N LYS A 96 27.70 -1.83 13.65
CA LYS A 96 28.92 -1.30 14.26
C LYS A 96 30.08 -1.51 13.29
N GLU A 97 30.67 -0.42 12.81
CA GLU A 97 31.78 -0.43 11.86
C GLU A 97 32.95 0.38 12.42
N ARG A 98 34.15 -0.22 12.54
CA ARG A 98 35.42 0.48 12.82
C ARG A 98 35.36 1.58 13.91
N GLY A 99 34.60 1.36 14.97
CA GLY A 99 34.51 2.29 16.10
C GLY A 99 33.37 3.32 16.04
N PHE A 100 32.46 3.22 15.06
CA PHE A 100 31.23 4.01 14.97
C PHE A 100 30.01 3.12 14.74
N ILE A 101 28.83 3.71 14.90
CA ILE A 101 27.56 3.09 14.53
C ILE A 101 27.07 3.75 13.26
N LYS A 102 26.76 2.93 12.26
CA LYS A 102 26.21 3.31 10.97
C LYS A 102 24.76 2.86 10.89
N GLY A 103 23.86 3.80 10.65
CA GLY A 103 22.48 3.51 10.26
C GLY A 103 22.33 3.67 8.75
N HIS A 104 21.67 2.74 8.08
CA HIS A 104 21.42 2.80 6.64
C HIS A 104 19.97 2.47 6.36
N TYR A 105 19.31 3.37 5.65
CA TYR A 105 17.87 3.34 5.49
C TYR A 105 17.46 3.61 4.05
N HIS A 106 16.63 2.72 3.54
CA HIS A 106 16.09 2.73 2.20
C HIS A 106 14.59 3.02 2.29
N LEU A 107 14.16 4.13 1.70
CA LEU A 107 12.77 4.55 1.76
C LEU A 107 12.19 4.74 0.36
N VAL A 108 10.90 4.49 0.24
CA VAL A 108 10.16 4.61 -1.01
C VAL A 108 8.85 5.33 -0.80
N THR A 109 8.39 6.03 -1.83
CA THR A 109 7.09 6.70 -1.84
C THR A 109 6.24 6.24 -3.02
N ASN A 110 4.93 6.23 -2.83
CA ASN A 110 3.97 6.07 -3.92
C ASN A 110 3.53 7.41 -4.53
N GLN A 111 4.00 8.54 -3.99
CA GLN A 111 3.71 9.86 -4.55
C GLN A 111 4.33 9.97 -5.93
N LEU A 112 3.48 10.22 -6.93
CA LEU A 112 3.93 10.51 -8.30
C LEU A 112 4.43 11.94 -8.34
N ILE A 113 5.68 12.14 -8.78
CA ILE A 113 6.24 13.45 -9.02
C ILE A 113 5.86 13.87 -10.44
N LYS A 114 4.64 14.38 -10.60
CA LYS A 114 4.12 14.77 -11.93
C LYS A 114 4.46 16.20 -12.30
N ASN A 115 4.72 17.04 -11.31
CA ASN A 115 4.97 18.46 -11.50
C ASN A 115 5.97 19.01 -10.47
N LYS A 116 6.38 20.25 -10.72
CA LYS A 116 7.31 21.01 -9.88
C LYS A 116 6.84 21.15 -8.42
N GLU A 117 5.54 21.30 -8.19
CA GLU A 117 4.97 21.48 -6.84
C GLU A 117 5.08 20.20 -6.00
N ASN A 118 4.85 19.04 -6.61
CA ASN A 118 5.05 17.75 -5.95
C ASN A 118 6.51 17.54 -5.58
N MET A 119 7.44 17.90 -6.47
CA MET A 119 8.88 17.83 -6.20
C MET A 119 9.29 18.76 -5.05
N ILE A 120 8.80 20.00 -5.04
CA ILE A 120 9.02 20.96 -3.94
C ILE A 120 8.49 20.39 -2.61
N SER A 121 7.26 19.88 -2.59
CA SER A 121 6.70 19.27 -1.38
C SER A 121 7.50 18.06 -0.90
N LEU A 122 8.01 17.24 -1.82
CA LEU A 122 8.82 16.07 -1.50
C LEU A 122 10.13 16.48 -0.84
N PHE A 123 10.87 17.40 -1.47
CA PHE A 123 12.14 17.90 -0.95
C PHE A 123 11.94 18.59 0.40
N LYS A 124 10.89 19.42 0.54
CA LYS A 124 10.55 20.06 1.81
C LYS A 124 10.29 19.05 2.93
N ASP A 125 9.57 17.96 2.65
CA ASP A 125 9.34 16.90 3.64
C ASP A 125 10.66 16.20 3.98
N VAL A 126 11.37 15.65 2.98
CA VAL A 126 12.59 14.85 3.23
C VAL A 126 13.66 15.66 3.95
N PHE A 127 14.09 16.78 3.36
CA PHE A 127 15.13 17.60 3.95
C PHE A 127 14.67 18.29 5.23
N GLY A 128 13.41 18.74 5.31
CA GLY A 128 12.89 19.38 6.53
C GLY A 128 12.88 18.43 7.73
N LYS A 129 12.54 17.15 7.51
CA LYS A 129 12.56 16.12 8.57
C LYS A 129 13.97 15.69 8.94
N VAL A 130 14.85 15.45 7.96
CA VAL A 130 16.25 15.06 8.21
C VAL A 130 17.02 16.18 8.91
N LEU A 131 16.89 17.42 8.43
CA LEU A 131 17.54 18.60 9.02
C LEU A 131 16.84 19.10 10.30
N ARG A 132 15.64 18.61 10.60
CA ARG A 132 14.77 19.03 11.71
C ARG A 132 14.56 20.55 11.77
N ARG A 133 14.35 21.17 10.61
CA ARG A 133 14.17 22.61 10.47
C ARG A 133 13.29 22.94 9.28
N LYS A 134 12.82 24.19 9.22
CA LYS A 134 12.11 24.68 8.05
C LYS A 134 13.08 24.76 6.88
N VAL A 135 12.67 24.17 5.76
CA VAL A 135 13.40 24.19 4.50
C VAL A 135 12.52 24.83 3.44
N ASP A 136 13.11 25.74 2.68
CA ASP A 136 12.51 26.29 1.47
C ASP A 136 13.23 25.72 0.25
N VAL A 137 12.44 25.44 -0.80
CA VAL A 137 12.92 24.78 -2.01
C VAL A 137 12.45 25.60 -3.20
N THR A 138 13.38 25.95 -4.08
CA THR A 138 13.10 26.57 -5.37
C THR A 138 13.53 25.63 -6.49
N ILE A 139 12.78 25.62 -7.58
CA ILE A 139 13.13 24.87 -8.79
C ILE A 139 13.06 25.86 -9.94
N ALA A 140 14.20 26.22 -10.51
CA ALA A 140 14.32 27.01 -11.72
C ALA A 140 14.55 26.08 -12.93
N GLN A 141 14.67 26.67 -14.13
CA GLN A 141 14.86 25.90 -15.36
C GLN A 141 16.15 25.07 -15.34
N SER A 142 17.24 25.63 -14.80
CA SER A 142 18.56 25.00 -14.79
C SER A 142 18.98 24.48 -13.41
N GLU A 143 18.34 24.90 -12.33
CA GLU A 143 18.78 24.61 -10.97
C GLU A 143 17.66 24.32 -9.98
N ILE A 144 17.98 23.53 -8.95
CA ILE A 144 17.18 23.34 -7.75
C ILE A 144 17.95 23.93 -6.58
N GLY A 145 17.32 24.86 -5.86
CA GLY A 145 17.88 25.52 -4.68
C GLY A 145 17.19 25.05 -3.40
N LEU A 146 17.97 24.70 -2.39
CA LEU A 146 17.50 24.36 -1.05
C LEU A 146 18.02 25.37 -0.03
N PHE A 147 17.13 25.97 0.75
CA PHE A 147 17.44 27.07 1.66
C PHE A 147 16.98 26.73 3.08
N PHE A 148 17.85 26.95 4.06
CA PHE A 148 17.54 26.74 5.47
C PHE A 148 18.41 27.62 6.37
N SER A 149 18.12 27.60 7.67
CA SER A 149 18.90 28.33 8.68
C SER A 149 19.60 27.39 9.66
N GLY A 150 20.79 27.77 10.12
CA GLY A 150 21.54 27.14 11.20
C GLY A 150 23.04 27.14 10.98
N ASN A 151 23.79 27.41 12.05
CA ASN A 151 25.25 27.39 12.07
C ASN A 151 25.84 26.07 12.58
N ASP A 152 24.97 25.21 13.10
CA ASP A 152 25.25 23.88 13.64
C ASP A 152 25.43 22.81 12.56
N ILE A 153 25.11 23.15 11.30
CA ILE A 153 25.21 22.25 10.15
C ILE A 153 26.22 22.79 9.14
N ASN A 154 27.23 21.97 8.88
CA ASN A 154 28.15 22.10 7.77
C ASN A 154 27.68 21.21 6.62
N VAL A 155 27.69 21.76 5.40
CA VAL A 155 27.27 21.05 4.20
C VAL A 155 28.53 20.65 3.42
N GLY A 156 28.74 19.36 3.22
CA GLY A 156 29.83 18.80 2.42
C GLY A 156 29.51 18.74 0.92
N GLN A 157 30.56 18.48 0.13
CA GLN A 157 30.43 18.28 -1.33
C GLN A 157 29.83 16.90 -1.63
N GLY A 158 28.58 16.91 -2.09
CA GLY A 158 27.99 15.82 -2.88
C GLY A 158 28.11 16.12 -4.38
N ASN A 159 27.07 15.81 -5.15
CA ASN A 159 26.87 16.21 -6.54
C ASN A 159 26.23 17.60 -6.68
N SER A 160 26.22 18.39 -5.62
CA SER A 160 25.75 19.77 -5.66
C SER A 160 26.69 20.67 -6.47
N LEU A 161 26.13 21.69 -7.13
CA LEU A 161 26.88 22.75 -7.81
C LEU A 161 27.65 23.63 -6.83
N GLY A 162 27.24 23.62 -5.55
CA GLY A 162 27.89 24.33 -4.48
C GLY A 162 26.97 24.52 -3.27
N ALA A 163 27.58 24.91 -2.16
CA ALA A 163 26.88 25.35 -0.95
C ALA A 163 27.28 26.79 -0.62
N TYR A 164 26.31 27.58 -0.20
CA TYR A 164 26.50 28.97 0.20
C TYR A 164 26.12 29.17 1.67
N ALA A 165 26.92 29.92 2.41
CA ALA A 165 26.65 30.29 3.79
C ALA A 165 26.79 31.81 3.97
N LYS A 166 25.76 32.46 4.54
CA LYS A 166 25.79 33.87 4.94
C LYS A 166 25.10 34.06 6.27
N GLY A 167 25.88 34.36 7.30
CA GLY A 167 25.37 34.39 8.68
C GLY A 167 24.76 33.03 9.03
N ASN A 168 23.51 33.03 9.53
CA ASN A 168 22.78 31.81 9.84
C ASN A 168 22.10 31.15 8.62
N LYS A 169 22.16 31.73 7.42
CA LYS A 169 21.50 31.17 6.24
C LYS A 169 22.43 30.21 5.51
N ARG A 170 21.85 29.13 4.99
CA ARG A 170 22.51 28.11 4.17
C ARG A 170 21.70 27.92 2.89
N ALA A 171 22.39 27.75 1.77
CA ALA A 171 21.79 27.41 0.49
C ALA A 171 22.61 26.33 -0.23
N ILE A 172 21.95 25.46 -0.96
CA ILE A 172 22.57 24.37 -1.72
C ILE A 172 21.90 24.28 -3.07
N TYR A 173 22.69 24.08 -4.11
CA TYR A 173 22.21 24.09 -5.47
C TYR A 173 22.58 22.80 -6.18
N TRP A 174 21.66 22.30 -7.00
CA TRP A 174 21.90 21.21 -7.94
C TRP A 174 21.41 21.62 -9.31
N LYS A 175 21.91 20.95 -10.36
CA LYS A 175 21.33 21.08 -11.69
C LYS A 175 19.94 20.43 -11.74
N THR A 176 19.00 21.02 -12.46
CA THR A 176 17.68 20.40 -12.67
C THR A 176 17.82 19.19 -13.60
N GLY A 177 17.12 18.10 -13.29
CA GLY A 177 17.10 16.89 -14.11
C GLY A 177 18.19 15.88 -13.78
N GLU A 178 18.94 16.09 -12.70
CA GLU A 178 19.86 15.07 -12.18
C GLU A 178 19.13 13.79 -11.82
N LYS A 179 19.80 12.65 -12.03
CA LYS A 179 19.28 11.32 -11.68
C LYS A 179 18.98 11.23 -10.18
N TYR A 180 19.84 11.84 -9.37
CA TYR A 180 19.68 11.94 -7.93
C TYR A 180 20.28 13.24 -7.40
N TYR A 181 19.89 13.61 -6.20
CA TYR A 181 20.34 14.80 -5.48
C TYR A 181 20.90 14.32 -4.16
N ASP A 182 22.21 14.46 -3.96
CA ASP A 182 22.83 14.09 -2.69
C ASP A 182 23.44 15.27 -1.94
N ILE A 183 23.51 15.07 -0.63
CA ILE A 183 24.05 16.00 0.33
C ILE A 183 24.81 15.22 1.40
N VAL A 184 25.91 15.78 1.87
CA VAL A 184 26.57 15.36 3.10
C VAL A 184 26.35 16.45 4.14
N LEU A 185 25.82 16.08 5.28
CA LEU A 185 25.51 16.96 6.39
C LEU A 185 26.38 16.58 7.57
N ASN A 186 27.20 17.51 8.03
CA ASN A 186 27.99 17.35 9.24
C ASN A 186 27.40 18.23 10.33
N VAL A 187 26.99 17.61 11.43
CA VAL A 187 26.50 18.29 12.62
C VAL A 187 27.63 18.32 13.63
N ASP A 188 27.92 19.49 14.19
CA ASP A 188 28.91 19.61 15.26
C ASP A 188 28.30 19.03 16.56
N ALA A 189 28.36 17.72 16.68
CA ALA A 189 27.79 17.01 17.81
C ALA A 189 28.82 16.95 18.95
N GLY A 190 28.46 17.54 20.10
CA GLY A 190 29.28 17.49 21.31
C GLY A 190 29.69 16.06 21.69
N LYS A 191 30.85 15.92 22.35
CA LYS A 191 31.48 14.63 22.69
C LYS A 191 30.59 13.78 23.62
N ASN A 192 29.78 12.87 23.08
CA ASN A 192 29.06 11.85 23.87
C ASN A 192 29.12 10.47 23.19
N LYS A 193 29.93 9.54 23.72
CA LYS A 193 30.38 8.31 23.02
C LYS A 193 29.81 6.97 23.55
N ALA A 194 28.78 6.98 24.40
CA ALA A 194 28.41 5.81 25.21
C ALA A 194 27.77 4.63 24.42
N ILE A 195 27.15 4.89 23.27
CA ILE A 195 26.39 3.87 22.49
C ILE A 195 27.27 2.80 21.84
N ILE A 196 28.45 3.15 21.32
CA ILE A 196 29.34 2.23 20.57
C ILE A 196 29.74 1.00 21.40
N LYS A 197 29.88 1.17 22.71
CA LYS A 197 30.23 0.08 23.63
C LYS A 197 29.06 -0.89 23.85
N GLN A 198 27.83 -0.40 23.77
CA GLN A 198 26.61 -1.17 24.06
C GLN A 198 26.01 -1.82 22.81
N PHE A 199 26.32 -1.31 21.61
CA PHE A 199 25.83 -1.88 20.35
C PHE A 199 26.73 -3.04 19.89
N GLY A 200 26.38 -4.26 20.30
CA GLY A 200 27.20 -5.46 20.11
C GLY A 200 26.95 -6.27 18.83
N GLN A 201 25.92 -5.95 18.04
CA GLN A 201 25.53 -6.77 16.89
C GLN A 201 25.01 -5.90 15.74
N ASN A 202 25.13 -6.41 14.51
CA ASN A 202 24.45 -5.82 13.35
C ASN A 202 22.98 -6.22 13.39
N VAL A 203 22.09 -5.27 13.14
CA VAL A 203 20.66 -5.53 13.00
C VAL A 203 20.19 -4.99 11.67
N LYS A 204 19.36 -5.77 10.98
CA LYS A 204 18.87 -5.47 9.64
C LYS A 204 17.44 -5.99 9.54
N SER A 205 16.56 -5.21 8.92
CA SER A 205 15.24 -5.67 8.53
C SER A 205 15.34 -6.82 7.52
N ARG A 206 14.23 -7.51 7.25
CA ARG A 206 14.18 -8.42 6.09
C ARG A 206 14.55 -7.65 4.82
N GLU A 207 15.42 -8.24 4.00
CA GLU A 207 15.69 -7.73 2.65
C GLU A 207 14.43 -7.87 1.80
N ILE A 208 13.99 -6.77 1.22
CA ILE A 208 12.79 -6.72 0.38
C ILE A 208 13.23 -6.90 -1.07
N SER A 209 12.58 -7.82 -1.79
CA SER A 209 12.95 -8.07 -3.20
C SER A 209 12.69 -6.84 -4.07
N GLU A 210 13.39 -6.72 -5.20
CA GLU A 210 13.11 -5.65 -6.18
C GLU A 210 11.65 -5.66 -6.64
N GLU A 211 11.03 -6.84 -6.74
CA GLU A 211 9.60 -6.98 -7.06
C GLU A 211 8.72 -6.34 -5.98
N GLU A 212 8.98 -6.63 -4.70
CA GLU A 212 8.25 -6.03 -3.59
C GLU A 212 8.46 -4.50 -3.51
N ILE A 213 9.67 -4.01 -3.80
CA ILE A 213 9.97 -2.58 -3.93
C ILE A 213 9.21 -1.96 -5.12
N ASN A 214 9.16 -2.63 -6.27
CA ASN A 214 8.45 -2.13 -7.44
C ASN A 214 6.93 -2.14 -7.21
N ASN A 215 6.39 -3.18 -6.58
CA ASN A 215 4.99 -3.24 -6.14
C ASN A 215 4.66 -2.13 -5.16
N THR A 216 5.61 -1.79 -4.28
CA THR A 216 5.54 -0.66 -3.36
C THR A 216 5.47 0.68 -4.08
N LYS A 217 6.41 0.92 -4.99
CA LYS A 217 6.46 2.13 -5.81
C LYS A 217 5.16 2.25 -6.60
N ASN A 218 4.65 1.15 -7.14
CA ASN A 218 3.44 1.12 -7.96
C ASN A 218 2.13 1.02 -7.15
N GLN A 219 2.17 1.20 -5.83
CA GLN A 219 0.94 1.24 -5.03
C GLN A 219 0.04 2.38 -5.47
N SER A 220 -1.16 2.00 -5.90
CA SER A 220 -2.25 2.89 -6.26
C SER A 220 -2.55 3.94 -5.18
N LYS A 221 -3.00 5.11 -5.63
CA LYS A 221 -3.32 6.29 -4.81
C LYS A 221 -4.09 5.90 -3.52
N PRO A 222 -3.72 6.45 -2.35
CA PRO A 222 -4.49 6.24 -1.13
C PRO A 222 -5.92 6.77 -1.32
N LEU A 223 -6.91 5.92 -1.03
CA LEU A 223 -8.32 6.25 -1.17
C LEU A 223 -8.76 7.25 -0.09
N ASN A 224 -9.51 8.28 -0.49
CA ASN A 224 -10.17 9.19 0.45
C ASN A 224 -11.35 8.50 1.16
N ARG A 225 -11.95 9.16 2.17
CA ARG A 225 -13.06 8.60 2.96
C ARG A 225 -14.26 8.15 2.10
N PHE A 226 -14.63 8.95 1.11
CA PHE A 226 -15.77 8.63 0.22
C PHE A 226 -15.45 7.48 -0.71
N GLU A 227 -14.23 7.44 -1.26
CA GLU A 227 -13.76 6.34 -2.10
C GLU A 227 -13.72 5.03 -1.30
N LYS A 228 -13.19 5.04 -0.07
CA LYS A 228 -13.19 3.87 0.82
C LYS A 228 -14.60 3.36 1.10
N GLN A 229 -15.54 4.26 1.42
CA GLN A 229 -16.92 3.87 1.69
C GLN A 229 -17.61 3.30 0.44
N PHE A 230 -17.45 3.95 -0.72
CA PHE A 230 -17.97 3.42 -1.99
C PHE A 230 -17.42 2.03 -2.27
N GLN A 231 -16.11 1.82 -2.09
CA GLN A 231 -15.49 0.53 -2.35
C GLN A 231 -15.98 -0.56 -1.41
N LYS A 232 -16.16 -0.23 -0.12
CA LYS A 232 -16.73 -1.14 0.87
C LYS A 232 -18.14 -1.59 0.49
N ASP A 233 -18.98 -0.65 0.06
CA ASP A 233 -20.34 -0.96 -0.40
C ASP A 233 -20.34 -1.73 -1.72
N ALA A 234 -19.44 -1.39 -2.65
CA ALA A 234 -19.30 -2.10 -3.93
C ALA A 234 -18.87 -3.56 -3.73
N ASP A 235 -18.01 -3.85 -2.75
CA ASP A 235 -17.60 -5.22 -2.44
C ASP A 235 -18.78 -6.12 -2.07
N ILE A 236 -19.84 -5.59 -1.44
CA ILE A 236 -21.07 -6.33 -1.13
C ILE A 236 -21.71 -6.84 -2.44
N TYR A 237 -21.85 -5.97 -3.45
CA TYR A 237 -22.45 -6.33 -4.73
C TYR A 237 -21.54 -7.24 -5.54
N ARG A 238 -20.23 -7.00 -5.54
CA ARG A 238 -19.26 -7.89 -6.20
C ARG A 238 -19.36 -9.31 -5.65
N LEU A 239 -19.42 -9.48 -4.33
CA LEU A 239 -19.56 -10.79 -3.70
C LEU A 239 -20.92 -11.44 -3.98
N LYS A 240 -22.01 -10.66 -4.08
CA LYS A 240 -23.31 -11.15 -4.57
C LYS A 240 -23.22 -11.65 -6.01
N HIS A 241 -22.51 -10.93 -6.88
CA HIS A 241 -22.31 -11.34 -8.29
C HIS A 241 -21.42 -12.58 -8.38
N LEU A 242 -20.39 -12.68 -7.53
CA LEU A 242 -19.56 -13.89 -7.41
C LEU A 242 -20.40 -15.11 -7.06
N LYS A 243 -21.27 -14.99 -6.03
CA LYS A 243 -22.22 -16.06 -5.70
C LYS A 243 -23.12 -16.38 -6.88
N TYR A 244 -23.72 -15.37 -7.50
CA TYR A 244 -24.63 -15.56 -8.63
C TYR A 244 -23.99 -16.32 -9.79
N TYR A 245 -22.84 -15.86 -10.29
CA TYR A 245 -22.16 -16.52 -11.41
C TYR A 245 -21.60 -17.89 -11.02
N GLY A 246 -21.06 -18.03 -9.81
CA GLY A 246 -20.62 -19.33 -9.29
C GLY A 246 -21.75 -20.36 -9.28
N GLU A 247 -22.94 -20.01 -8.80
CA GLU A 247 -24.11 -20.89 -8.84
C GLU A 247 -24.50 -21.29 -10.27
N LEU A 248 -24.39 -20.38 -11.23
CA LEU A 248 -24.69 -20.68 -12.63
C LEU A 248 -23.67 -21.63 -13.25
N ILE A 249 -22.38 -21.41 -13.00
CA ILE A 249 -21.28 -22.25 -13.52
C ILE A 249 -21.39 -23.67 -12.95
N GLU A 250 -21.56 -23.80 -11.64
CA GLU A 250 -21.68 -25.11 -10.98
C GLU A 250 -22.95 -25.85 -11.41
N LYS A 251 -24.08 -25.14 -11.54
CA LYS A 251 -25.33 -25.73 -12.03
C LYS A 251 -25.21 -26.16 -13.50
N TYR A 252 -24.50 -25.38 -14.32
CA TYR A 252 -24.25 -25.72 -15.72
C TYR A 252 -23.43 -27.02 -15.79
N HIS A 253 -22.35 -27.11 -15.04
CA HIS A 253 -21.52 -28.31 -14.97
C HIS A 253 -22.32 -29.54 -14.52
N LYS A 254 -23.16 -29.40 -13.48
CA LYS A 254 -24.04 -30.49 -13.03
C LYS A 254 -25.02 -30.98 -14.11
N ASN A 255 -25.53 -30.09 -14.95
CA ASN A 255 -26.50 -30.42 -16.00
C ASN A 255 -25.85 -31.00 -17.26
N ILE A 256 -24.68 -30.49 -17.64
CA ILE A 256 -24.05 -30.74 -18.95
C ILE A 256 -22.87 -31.71 -18.84
N GLY A 257 -22.31 -31.90 -17.64
CA GLY A 257 -21.11 -32.70 -17.38
C GLY A 257 -19.80 -32.03 -17.81
N LYS A 258 -19.84 -30.76 -18.22
CA LYS A 258 -18.71 -29.93 -18.62
C LYS A 258 -18.92 -28.48 -18.19
N TYR A 259 -17.85 -27.73 -17.96
CA TYR A 259 -17.90 -26.29 -17.71
C TYR A 259 -18.19 -25.51 -19.00
N PRO A 260 -18.73 -24.28 -18.93
CA PRO A 260 -18.95 -23.45 -20.12
C PRO A 260 -17.67 -23.30 -20.95
N PHE A 261 -17.76 -23.64 -22.24
CA PHE A 261 -16.64 -23.63 -23.19
C PHE A 261 -15.53 -24.67 -22.98
N GLN A 262 -15.64 -25.59 -22.02
CA GLN A 262 -14.68 -26.69 -21.84
C GLN A 262 -14.57 -27.54 -23.12
N GLY A 263 -13.33 -27.71 -23.59
CA GLY A 263 -13.00 -28.48 -24.80
C GLY A 263 -13.37 -27.83 -26.12
N LYS A 264 -13.76 -26.54 -26.15
CA LYS A 264 -14.03 -25.82 -27.41
C LYS A 264 -12.76 -25.34 -28.13
N GLU A 265 -11.69 -25.12 -27.38
CA GLU A 265 -10.43 -24.55 -27.86
C GLU A 265 -9.28 -25.33 -27.22
N ASN A 266 -8.16 -25.46 -27.95
CA ASN A 266 -6.93 -26.12 -27.45
C ASN A 266 -6.06 -25.17 -26.62
N LYS A 267 -6.58 -23.99 -26.27
CA LYS A 267 -5.89 -22.95 -25.49
C LYS A 267 -6.85 -22.39 -24.45
N PRO A 268 -6.35 -21.73 -23.39
CA PRO A 268 -7.20 -21.15 -22.36
C PRO A 268 -8.25 -20.22 -22.95
N VAL A 269 -9.48 -20.34 -22.47
CA VAL A 269 -10.61 -19.49 -22.86
C VAL A 269 -10.90 -18.48 -21.75
N TYR A 270 -10.94 -17.20 -22.12
CA TYR A 270 -11.29 -16.09 -21.25
C TYR A 270 -12.65 -15.49 -21.63
N VAL A 271 -13.40 -15.08 -20.62
CA VAL A 271 -14.57 -14.21 -20.76
C VAL A 271 -14.45 -13.10 -19.74
N PHE A 272 -14.44 -11.86 -20.23
CA PHE A 272 -14.48 -10.68 -19.39
C PHE A 272 -15.92 -10.19 -19.27
N ILE A 273 -16.39 -10.01 -18.03
CA ILE A 273 -17.73 -9.50 -17.74
C ILE A 273 -17.62 -8.00 -17.48
N ALA A 274 -17.79 -7.22 -18.55
CA ALA A 274 -17.67 -5.77 -18.57
C ALA A 274 -18.77 -5.13 -19.46
N ASN A 275 -19.26 -3.96 -19.07
CA ASN A 275 -20.10 -3.11 -19.92
C ASN A 275 -19.25 -2.11 -20.73
N ASP A 276 -19.87 -1.31 -21.62
CA ASP A 276 -19.13 -0.32 -22.44
C ASP A 276 -18.23 0.63 -21.66
N LYS A 277 -18.67 1.09 -20.49
CA LYS A 277 -17.86 2.00 -19.67
C LYS A 277 -16.65 1.31 -19.06
N GLN A 278 -16.72 0.01 -18.84
CA GLN A 278 -15.65 -0.81 -18.24
C GLN A 278 -14.68 -1.30 -19.31
N GLU A 279 -15.19 -1.66 -20.48
CA GLU A 279 -14.42 -2.24 -21.57
C GLU A 279 -13.25 -1.34 -22.02
N LYS A 280 -13.43 -0.02 -21.99
CA LYS A 280 -12.35 0.94 -22.30
C LYS A 280 -11.17 0.95 -21.32
N TYR A 281 -11.33 0.32 -20.15
CA TYR A 281 -10.27 0.15 -19.14
C TYR A 281 -9.77 -1.28 -19.09
N ARG A 282 -10.28 -2.15 -19.97
CA ARG A 282 -9.84 -3.52 -20.11
C ARG A 282 -8.67 -3.54 -21.08
N GLU A 283 -7.48 -3.65 -20.53
CA GLU A 283 -6.30 -4.04 -21.29
C GLU A 283 -6.14 -5.55 -21.14
N ASP A 284 -5.91 -6.22 -22.26
CA ASP A 284 -5.56 -7.64 -22.27
C ASP A 284 -4.05 -7.75 -22.24
N ASP A 285 -3.50 -7.78 -21.03
CA ASP A 285 -2.07 -7.81 -20.74
C ASP A 285 -1.55 -9.24 -20.57
N ASN A 286 -2.38 -10.27 -20.81
CA ASN A 286 -1.98 -11.65 -20.65
C ASN A 286 -0.99 -12.04 -21.77
N PRO A 287 0.28 -12.31 -21.44
CA PRO A 287 1.29 -12.63 -22.45
C PRO A 287 1.08 -14.02 -23.07
N ASN A 288 0.26 -14.87 -22.44
CA ASN A 288 0.05 -16.24 -22.90
C ASN A 288 -1.01 -16.29 -24.00
N PRO A 289 -0.81 -17.08 -25.08
CA PRO A 289 -1.82 -17.29 -26.10
C PRO A 289 -3.13 -17.82 -25.52
N HIS A 290 -4.22 -17.12 -25.79
CA HIS A 290 -5.54 -17.49 -25.27
C HIS A 290 -6.66 -17.15 -26.28
N LYS A 291 -7.89 -17.57 -25.99
CA LYS A 291 -9.10 -17.22 -26.74
C LYS A 291 -10.04 -16.39 -25.87
N SER A 292 -10.32 -15.17 -26.27
CA SER A 292 -11.33 -14.35 -25.61
C SER A 292 -12.69 -14.50 -26.31
N TYR A 293 -13.71 -14.92 -25.55
CA TYR A 293 -15.10 -14.95 -26.01
C TYR A 293 -15.89 -13.74 -25.47
N PRO A 294 -16.77 -13.12 -26.28
CA PRO A 294 -17.63 -12.05 -25.79
C PRO A 294 -18.59 -12.54 -24.69
N LEU A 295 -18.90 -11.69 -23.71
CA LEU A 295 -19.89 -11.97 -22.66
C LEU A 295 -21.23 -12.49 -23.24
N LYS A 296 -21.72 -11.89 -24.32
CA LYS A 296 -22.96 -12.33 -25.00
C LYS A 296 -22.92 -13.81 -25.38
N SER A 297 -21.76 -14.35 -25.75
CA SER A 297 -21.58 -15.76 -26.08
C SER A 297 -21.58 -16.64 -24.83
N PHE A 298 -20.95 -16.19 -23.75
CA PHE A 298 -20.93 -16.89 -22.47
C PHE A 298 -22.33 -16.99 -21.85
N ILE A 299 -23.10 -15.91 -21.91
CA ILE A 299 -24.48 -15.90 -21.43
C ILE A 299 -25.35 -16.84 -22.27
N LYS A 300 -25.24 -16.80 -23.60
CA LYS A 300 -25.94 -17.77 -24.47
C LYS A 300 -25.57 -19.22 -24.16
N GLU A 301 -24.29 -19.49 -23.87
CA GLU A 301 -23.84 -20.82 -23.46
C GLU A 301 -24.54 -21.25 -22.16
N LEU A 302 -24.50 -20.40 -21.12
CA LEU A 302 -25.16 -20.67 -19.85
C LEU A 302 -26.68 -20.86 -20.01
N GLU A 303 -27.35 -20.00 -20.77
CA GLU A 303 -28.79 -20.09 -21.03
C GLU A 303 -29.17 -21.40 -21.72
N ARG A 304 -28.37 -21.84 -22.70
CA ARG A 304 -28.54 -23.10 -23.40
C ARG A 304 -28.40 -24.29 -22.46
N GLY A 305 -27.35 -24.35 -21.65
CA GLY A 305 -27.12 -25.49 -20.75
C GLY A 305 -28.04 -25.52 -19.51
N LEU A 306 -28.57 -24.37 -19.11
CA LEU A 306 -29.47 -24.26 -17.97
C LEU A 306 -30.95 -24.21 -18.34
N ASN A 307 -31.27 -24.12 -19.65
CA ASN A 307 -32.62 -23.96 -20.18
C ASN A 307 -33.43 -22.86 -19.48
N LYS A 308 -32.81 -21.70 -19.23
CA LYS A 308 -33.45 -20.54 -18.63
C LYS A 308 -32.75 -19.25 -19.05
N LYS A 309 -33.47 -18.13 -18.98
CA LYS A 309 -32.85 -16.80 -19.15
C LYS A 309 -31.93 -16.47 -17.97
N ILE A 310 -30.79 -15.86 -18.27
CA ILE A 310 -29.78 -15.43 -17.29
C ILE A 310 -29.71 -13.90 -17.24
N ASN A 311 -29.57 -13.34 -16.05
CA ASN A 311 -29.36 -11.90 -15.88
C ASN A 311 -27.87 -11.57 -15.95
N GLU A 312 -27.53 -10.48 -16.63
CA GLU A 312 -26.15 -9.99 -16.71
C GLU A 312 -25.89 -8.95 -15.62
N TYR A 313 -25.00 -9.28 -14.68
CA TYR A 313 -24.52 -8.38 -13.63
C TYR A 313 -23.06 -8.01 -13.87
N TYR A 314 -22.71 -6.75 -13.57
CA TYR A 314 -21.39 -6.15 -13.83
C TYR A 314 -20.79 -5.60 -12.55
N ASP A 315 -19.49 -5.26 -12.56
CA ASP A 315 -18.91 -4.52 -11.44
C ASP A 315 -19.67 -3.18 -11.25
N PRO A 316 -20.04 -2.79 -10.02
CA PRO A 316 -20.71 -1.51 -9.81
C PRO A 316 -19.87 -0.28 -10.18
N GLN A 317 -18.56 -0.44 -10.38
CA GLN A 317 -17.61 0.62 -10.68
C GLN A 317 -17.38 0.76 -12.19
N PHE A 318 -17.53 1.98 -12.71
CA PHE A 318 -17.36 2.26 -14.14
C PHE A 318 -15.93 2.60 -14.57
N ALA A 319 -15.07 3.03 -13.64
CA ALA A 319 -13.66 3.32 -13.92
C ALA A 319 -12.77 2.77 -12.81
N PRO A 320 -11.59 2.19 -13.11
CA PRO A 320 -10.69 1.67 -12.11
C PRO A 320 -10.24 2.77 -11.13
N LEU A 321 -10.10 2.42 -9.86
CA LEU A 321 -9.43 3.25 -8.86
C LEU A 321 -8.06 2.64 -8.54
N ASN A 322 -8.08 1.48 -7.88
CA ASN A 322 -6.87 0.76 -7.45
C ASN A 322 -6.84 -0.70 -7.96
N LYS A 323 -7.90 -1.13 -8.65
CA LYS A 323 -8.12 -2.50 -9.11
C LYS A 323 -8.97 -2.53 -10.37
N PRO A 324 -8.94 -3.62 -11.15
CA PRO A 324 -9.81 -3.78 -12.31
C PRO A 324 -11.28 -3.69 -11.90
N ASN A 325 -12.12 -3.23 -12.83
CA ASN A 325 -13.54 -2.95 -12.63
C ASN A 325 -14.42 -3.82 -13.54
N PHE A 326 -14.04 -5.09 -13.67
CA PHE A 326 -14.72 -6.13 -14.42
C PHE A 326 -14.54 -7.47 -13.71
N TYR A 327 -15.29 -8.50 -14.12
CA TYR A 327 -15.09 -9.87 -13.65
C TYR A 327 -14.46 -10.73 -14.74
N MET A 328 -13.89 -11.86 -14.36
CA MET A 328 -13.19 -12.74 -15.29
C MET A 328 -13.59 -14.19 -15.07
N TYR A 329 -14.01 -14.86 -16.14
CA TYR A 329 -14.12 -16.31 -16.22
C TYR A 329 -12.98 -16.84 -17.08
N LEU A 330 -12.38 -17.93 -16.64
CA LEU A 330 -11.33 -18.65 -17.33
C LEU A 330 -11.66 -20.14 -17.31
N ILE A 331 -11.46 -20.84 -18.43
CA ILE A 331 -11.44 -22.30 -18.50
C ILE A 331 -10.21 -22.73 -19.29
N ASN A 332 -9.42 -23.60 -18.71
CA ASN A 332 -8.30 -24.27 -19.39
C ASN A 332 -8.44 -25.77 -19.18
N GLU A 333 -8.61 -26.51 -20.27
CA GLU A 333 -8.97 -27.92 -20.22
C GLU A 333 -10.25 -28.12 -19.37
N ASP A 334 -10.16 -28.77 -18.21
CA ASP A 334 -11.23 -28.97 -17.25
C ASP A 334 -11.15 -28.05 -16.01
N LEU A 335 -10.15 -27.16 -15.94
CA LEU A 335 -9.91 -26.26 -14.82
C LEU A 335 -10.54 -24.89 -15.07
N TYR A 336 -11.60 -24.57 -14.32
CA TYR A 336 -12.24 -23.26 -14.38
C TYR A 336 -11.78 -22.36 -13.24
N PHE A 337 -11.78 -21.06 -13.52
CA PHE A 337 -11.66 -20.00 -12.53
C PHE A 337 -12.72 -18.93 -12.78
N PHE A 338 -13.27 -18.37 -11.70
CA PHE A 338 -14.09 -17.17 -11.79
C PHE A 338 -13.67 -16.16 -10.71
N ALA A 339 -13.27 -14.96 -11.14
CA ALA A 339 -12.63 -13.97 -10.29
C ALA A 339 -13.39 -12.64 -10.25
N ILE A 340 -13.42 -12.05 -9.06
CA ILE A 340 -13.81 -10.67 -8.80
C ILE A 340 -12.68 -9.93 -8.05
N HIS A 341 -12.72 -8.60 -8.07
CA HIS A 341 -11.73 -7.77 -7.39
C HIS A 341 -12.39 -6.94 -6.29
N VAL A 342 -11.96 -7.12 -5.04
CA VAL A 342 -12.52 -6.44 -3.86
C VAL A 342 -11.51 -5.48 -3.24
N SER A 343 -12.00 -4.48 -2.50
CA SER A 343 -11.14 -3.48 -1.84
C SER A 343 -10.68 -3.87 -0.45
N GLN A 344 -11.48 -4.66 0.25
CA GLN A 344 -11.22 -5.06 1.63
C GLN A 344 -10.58 -6.43 1.68
N TYR A 345 -9.77 -6.65 2.70
CA TYR A 345 -9.32 -7.98 3.03
C TYR A 345 -10.49 -8.79 3.59
N TYR A 346 -10.74 -9.94 2.98
CA TYR A 346 -11.55 -11.01 3.51
C TYR A 346 -10.66 -12.22 3.72
N GLY A 347 -10.91 -13.04 4.74
CA GLY A 347 -10.07 -14.24 5.00
C GLY A 347 -10.05 -15.26 3.85
N PHE A 348 -10.97 -15.12 2.89
CA PHE A 348 -11.08 -15.91 1.66
C PHE A 348 -10.58 -15.14 0.40
N ALA A 349 -9.97 -13.98 0.57
CA ALA A 349 -9.45 -13.15 -0.52
C ALA A 349 -7.92 -13.14 -0.51
N THR A 350 -7.33 -13.16 -1.70
CA THR A 350 -5.88 -13.04 -1.89
C THR A 350 -5.51 -11.57 -2.00
N LYS A 351 -4.56 -11.11 -1.19
CA LYS A 351 -4.00 -9.75 -1.30
C LYS A 351 -3.15 -9.66 -2.58
N ILE A 352 -3.49 -8.72 -3.46
CA ILE A 352 -2.70 -8.40 -4.66
C ILE A 352 -1.92 -7.11 -4.41
N ASN A 353 -2.60 -6.07 -3.93
CA ASN A 353 -1.98 -4.81 -3.54
C ASN A 353 -2.80 -4.10 -2.43
N GLU A 354 -2.34 -2.92 -2.01
CA GLU A 354 -3.03 -2.08 -1.03
C GLU A 354 -4.40 -1.62 -1.58
N ASN A 355 -5.48 -1.96 -0.86
CA ASN A 355 -6.87 -1.80 -1.30
C ASN A 355 -7.24 -2.57 -2.59
N TYR A 356 -6.47 -3.61 -2.93
CA TYR A 356 -6.75 -4.51 -4.05
C TYR A 356 -6.55 -5.97 -3.63
N TYR A 357 -7.67 -6.67 -3.51
CA TYR A 357 -7.73 -8.09 -3.21
C TYR A 357 -8.51 -8.80 -4.31
N LYS A 358 -8.21 -10.07 -4.53
CA LYS A 358 -8.89 -10.93 -5.51
C LYS A 358 -9.63 -12.04 -4.76
N VAL A 359 -10.89 -12.26 -5.10
CA VAL A 359 -11.63 -13.45 -4.70
C VAL A 359 -11.86 -14.26 -5.95
N GLU A 360 -11.37 -15.50 -5.95
CA GLU A 360 -11.37 -16.39 -7.11
C GLU A 360 -11.88 -17.75 -6.69
N ILE A 361 -12.89 -18.25 -7.40
CA ILE A 361 -13.43 -19.60 -7.20
C ILE A 361 -12.91 -20.53 -8.30
N SER A 362 -12.71 -21.80 -7.97
CA SER A 362 -12.28 -22.84 -8.92
C SER A 362 -12.82 -24.20 -8.53
N ASN A 363 -12.90 -25.12 -9.50
CA ASN A 363 -13.15 -26.54 -9.27
C ASN A 363 -11.95 -27.31 -8.71
N ASN A 364 -10.74 -26.75 -8.80
CA ASN A 364 -9.52 -27.36 -8.27
C ASN A 364 -8.68 -26.32 -7.49
N PRO A 365 -9.16 -25.86 -6.32
CA PRO A 365 -8.43 -24.90 -5.51
C PRO A 365 -7.15 -25.53 -4.95
N THR A 366 -6.03 -24.84 -5.10
CA THR A 366 -4.74 -25.26 -4.54
C THR A 366 -4.09 -24.11 -3.78
N LYS A 367 -3.05 -24.42 -2.99
CA LYS A 367 -2.29 -23.37 -2.28
C LYS A 367 -1.61 -22.41 -3.26
N GLU A 368 -1.22 -22.92 -4.43
CA GLU A 368 -0.50 -22.19 -5.47
C GLU A 368 -1.43 -21.22 -6.20
N ASN A 369 -2.62 -21.68 -6.62
CA ASN A 369 -3.57 -20.82 -7.33
C ASN A 369 -4.35 -19.88 -6.39
N LYS A 370 -4.38 -20.18 -5.08
CA LYS A 370 -5.05 -19.39 -4.03
C LYS A 370 -6.54 -19.13 -4.31
N ALA A 371 -7.15 -19.97 -5.14
CA ALA A 371 -8.59 -20.00 -5.36
C ALA A 371 -9.27 -20.73 -4.20
N VAL A 372 -10.59 -20.56 -4.07
CA VAL A 372 -11.42 -21.27 -3.09
C VAL A 372 -12.44 -22.15 -3.80
N ALA A 373 -12.77 -23.31 -3.22
CA ALA A 373 -13.88 -24.11 -3.74
C ALA A 373 -15.17 -23.31 -3.60
N PHE A 374 -16.03 -23.32 -4.62
CA PHE A 374 -17.30 -22.60 -4.54
C PHE A 374 -18.18 -23.10 -3.38
N SER A 375 -18.21 -24.42 -3.17
CA SER A 375 -18.93 -25.10 -2.09
C SER A 375 -18.49 -24.65 -0.69
N ASP A 376 -17.20 -24.35 -0.52
CA ASP A 376 -16.64 -23.90 0.75
C ASP A 376 -16.88 -22.41 0.97
N LEU A 377 -16.75 -21.61 -0.09
CA LEU A 377 -16.99 -20.17 -0.04
C LEU A 377 -18.42 -19.86 0.41
N ILE A 378 -19.43 -20.54 -0.14
CA ILE A 378 -20.84 -20.30 0.23
C ILE A 378 -21.21 -20.77 1.64
N LYS A 379 -20.37 -21.61 2.27
CA LYS A 379 -20.51 -22.03 3.67
C LYS A 379 -19.69 -21.14 4.62
N ASN A 380 -18.81 -20.29 4.10
CA ASN A 380 -17.97 -19.43 4.90
C ASN A 380 -18.83 -18.36 5.61
N LYS A 381 -18.83 -18.37 6.95
CA LYS A 381 -19.62 -17.44 7.76
C LYS A 381 -19.37 -15.97 7.39
N ARG A 382 -18.10 -15.58 7.22
CA ARG A 382 -17.74 -14.20 6.87
C ARG A 382 -18.23 -13.82 5.47
N PHE A 383 -18.24 -14.75 4.52
CA PHE A 383 -18.83 -14.50 3.20
C PHE A 383 -20.33 -14.25 3.32
N ILE A 384 -21.05 -15.12 4.04
CA ILE A 384 -22.49 -14.99 4.31
C ILE A 384 -22.81 -13.66 5.01
N ASP A 385 -22.03 -13.27 6.02
CA ASP A 385 -22.22 -12.02 6.76
C ASP A 385 -22.12 -10.79 5.83
N VAL A 386 -21.18 -10.82 4.87
CA VAL A 386 -21.02 -9.73 3.90
C VAL A 386 -22.16 -9.71 2.89
N LEU A 387 -22.66 -10.87 2.44
CA LEU A 387 -23.81 -10.93 1.56
C LEU A 387 -25.09 -10.37 2.21
N ASN A 388 -25.23 -10.57 3.52
CA ASN A 388 -26.35 -10.07 4.33
C ASN A 388 -26.18 -8.62 4.77
N SER A 389 -25.01 -8.03 4.55
CA SER A 389 -24.74 -6.63 4.89
C SER A 389 -25.51 -5.68 3.97
N LYS A 390 -25.92 -4.54 4.53
CA LYS A 390 -26.56 -3.45 3.77
C LYS A 390 -25.51 -2.43 3.33
N SER A 391 -25.58 -2.03 2.06
CA SER A 391 -24.83 -0.88 1.57
C SER A 391 -25.30 0.40 2.28
N SER A 392 -24.40 1.37 2.45
CA SER A 392 -24.77 2.69 2.96
C SER A 392 -25.68 3.48 1.98
N LYS A 393 -25.69 3.11 0.70
CA LYS A 393 -26.47 3.75 -0.37
C LYS A 393 -27.11 2.72 -1.31
N PRO A 394 -28.06 1.88 -0.85
CA PRO A 394 -28.59 0.77 -1.64
C PRO A 394 -29.21 1.23 -2.96
N GLY A 395 -30.04 2.28 -2.95
CA GLY A 395 -30.69 2.79 -4.17
C GLY A 395 -29.71 3.30 -5.23
N PHE A 396 -28.50 3.74 -4.85
CA PHE A 396 -27.47 4.11 -5.82
C PHE A 396 -26.90 2.90 -6.55
N PHE A 397 -26.66 1.79 -5.86
CA PHE A 397 -26.14 0.57 -6.46
C PHE A 397 -27.22 -0.18 -7.24
N GLU A 398 -28.44 -0.25 -6.71
CA GLU A 398 -29.60 -0.84 -7.39
C GLU A 398 -29.90 -0.12 -8.71
N LYS A 399 -29.83 1.22 -8.72
CA LYS A 399 -29.95 2.00 -9.95
C LYS A 399 -28.84 1.62 -10.95
N ARG A 400 -27.59 1.51 -10.50
CA ARG A 400 -26.47 1.13 -11.37
C ARG A 400 -26.60 -0.26 -11.96
N GLU A 401 -27.04 -1.24 -11.17
CA GLU A 401 -27.34 -2.59 -11.67
C GLU A 401 -28.45 -2.53 -12.72
N LYS A 402 -29.55 -1.81 -12.44
CA LYS A 402 -30.67 -1.67 -13.37
C LYS A 402 -30.28 -1.00 -14.67
N ASP A 403 -29.45 0.05 -14.62
CA ASP A 403 -28.98 0.79 -15.81
C ASP A 403 -28.18 -0.11 -16.78
N TYR A 404 -27.60 -1.22 -16.29
CA TYR A 404 -26.76 -2.14 -17.07
C TYR A 404 -27.25 -3.59 -17.09
N LEU A 405 -28.41 -3.88 -16.48
CA LEU A 405 -28.94 -5.24 -16.44
C LEU A 405 -29.21 -5.73 -17.86
N ASN A 406 -28.66 -6.91 -18.21
CA ASN A 406 -28.83 -7.49 -19.55
C ASN A 406 -28.32 -6.61 -20.70
N TYR A 407 -27.28 -5.81 -20.43
CA TYR A 407 -26.73 -4.84 -21.36
C TYR A 407 -26.36 -5.43 -22.73
N THR A 408 -25.82 -6.65 -22.81
CA THR A 408 -25.45 -7.25 -24.11
C THR A 408 -26.64 -7.83 -24.89
N LYS A 409 -27.83 -7.85 -24.29
CA LYS A 409 -29.08 -8.32 -24.90
C LYS A 409 -29.93 -7.19 -25.47
N THR A 410 -29.81 -6.00 -24.91
CA THR A 410 -30.54 -4.80 -25.36
C THR A 410 -29.78 -4.01 -26.43
N LYS A 411 -28.49 -4.31 -26.60
CA LYS A 411 -27.65 -3.88 -27.73
C LYS A 411 -27.37 -5.06 -28.67
#